data_AF-A0A318AH18-F1
#
_entry.id   AF-A0A318AH18-F1
#
_cell.length_a   1.000
_cell.length_b   1.000
_cell.length_c   1.000
_cell.angle_alpha   90.00
_cell.angle_beta   90.00
_cell.angle_gamma   90.00
#
_symmetry.space_group_name_H-M   'P 1'
#
loop_
_entity.id
_entity.type
_entity.pdbx_description
1 polymer ?
#
loop_
_entity_poly.entity_id
_entity_poly.type
_entity_poly.pdbx_seq_one_letter_code
_entity_poly.pdbx_strand_id
1 'polypeptide(L)'
;MTPPDMSRRSVLTLTVGTVLAAAGGVGVTASIPARHRQIVCRHQQHHDVYATLPAKDGTTISLSWVHSIELTPWTDIFTVTPTGLVLTQTRFSSYGAGMPAGEQGDLRYEGNQVVIDNIDRPFDAIRWIHSHRAQYRVLIDHDPQRIDATQLPDHQRLEIVLI
;
A
#
# COMPACT_ATOMS: atom_id res chain seq x y z
N MET A 1 -12.21 -32.97 -88.01
CA MET A 1 -11.71 -31.94 -88.94
C MET A 1 -12.91 -31.21 -89.54
N THR A 2 -13.29 -30.09 -88.92
CA THR A 2 -14.14 -28.96 -89.37
C THR A 2 -14.09 -27.88 -88.26
N PRO A 3 -14.25 -26.58 -88.59
CA PRO A 3 -13.49 -25.47 -88.00
C PRO A 3 -14.25 -24.68 -86.91
N PRO A 4 -13.59 -23.67 -86.27
CA PRO A 4 -14.18 -22.86 -85.21
C PRO A 4 -15.00 -21.69 -85.76
N ASP A 5 -15.96 -21.19 -84.99
CA ASP A 5 -16.52 -19.84 -85.18
C ASP A 5 -16.50 -19.05 -83.86
N MET A 6 -16.12 -17.80 -84.00
CA MET A 6 -15.74 -16.81 -83.01
C MET A 6 -16.94 -15.94 -82.58
N SER A 7 -16.69 -15.12 -81.56
CA SER A 7 -17.41 -13.88 -81.19
C SER A 7 -18.31 -14.08 -79.96
N ARG A 8 -18.09 -13.41 -78.83
CA ARG A 8 -17.70 -12.01 -78.68
C ARG A 8 -16.76 -11.76 -77.50
N ARG A 9 -15.93 -10.76 -77.76
CA ARG A 9 -15.01 -10.05 -76.88
C ARG A 9 -15.78 -9.32 -75.76
N SER A 10 -15.19 -9.33 -74.56
CA SER A 10 -14.83 -8.10 -73.83
C SER A 10 -13.78 -8.46 -72.78
N VAL A 11 -12.55 -8.03 -73.04
CA VAL A 11 -11.42 -8.03 -72.10
C VAL A 11 -11.59 -6.80 -71.22
N LEU A 12 -11.53 -6.96 -69.90
CA LEU A 12 -10.97 -5.92 -69.04
C LEU A 12 -10.06 -6.57 -68.00
N THR A 13 -8.86 -6.00 -67.92
CA THR A 13 -7.63 -6.54 -67.36
C THR A 13 -7.65 -6.62 -65.83
N LEU A 14 -7.02 -7.68 -65.33
CA LEU A 14 -6.66 -7.96 -63.94
C LEU A 14 -5.71 -6.91 -63.36
N THR A 15 -5.95 -6.44 -62.14
CA THR A 15 -4.87 -6.02 -61.23
C THR A 15 -5.06 -6.65 -59.85
N VAL A 16 -4.02 -7.33 -59.42
CA VAL A 16 -3.85 -7.98 -58.12
C VAL A 16 -3.60 -6.92 -57.06
N GLY A 17 -4.22 -7.09 -55.89
CA GLY A 17 -3.89 -6.33 -54.68
C GLY A 17 -4.23 -7.15 -53.43
N THR A 18 -3.28 -7.93 -52.96
CA THR A 18 -3.35 -8.68 -51.71
C THR A 18 -3.42 -7.71 -50.53
N VAL A 19 -4.43 -7.83 -49.66
CA VAL A 19 -4.36 -7.27 -48.30
C VAL A 19 -4.68 -8.39 -47.33
N LEU A 20 -3.67 -8.77 -46.53
CA LEU A 20 -3.79 -9.65 -45.38
C LEU A 20 -4.85 -9.10 -44.42
N ALA A 21 -5.93 -9.83 -44.19
CA ALA A 21 -6.80 -9.60 -43.05
C ALA A 21 -6.12 -10.17 -41.80
N ALA A 22 -5.37 -9.33 -41.08
CA ALA A 22 -4.93 -9.65 -39.73
C ALA A 22 -6.17 -9.73 -38.82
N ALA A 23 -6.46 -10.92 -38.30
CA ALA A 23 -7.50 -11.12 -37.30
C ALA A 23 -7.07 -10.40 -36.01
N GLY A 24 -7.54 -9.17 -35.83
CA GLY A 24 -7.37 -8.39 -34.61
C GLY A 24 -8.17 -9.01 -33.48
N GLY A 25 -7.53 -9.85 -32.67
CA GLY A 25 -8.02 -10.21 -31.36
C GLY A 25 -7.94 -8.98 -30.46
N VAL A 26 -9.05 -8.28 -30.25
CA VAL A 26 -9.16 -7.24 -29.23
C VAL A 26 -9.12 -7.95 -27.88
N GLY A 27 -7.93 -8.06 -27.30
CA GLY A 27 -7.76 -8.47 -25.91
C GLY A 27 -8.33 -7.38 -25.01
N VAL A 28 -9.56 -7.57 -24.54
CA VAL A 28 -10.12 -6.74 -23.46
C VAL A 28 -9.38 -7.15 -22.18
N THR A 29 -8.28 -6.45 -21.88
CA THR A 29 -7.70 -6.52 -20.55
C THR A 29 -8.68 -5.84 -19.60
N ALA A 30 -9.42 -6.64 -18.83
CA ALA A 30 -10.27 -6.11 -17.78
C ALA A 30 -9.37 -5.46 -16.71
N SER A 31 -9.22 -4.14 -16.76
CA SER A 31 -8.59 -3.37 -15.70
C SER A 31 -9.46 -3.49 -14.46
N ILE A 32 -9.02 -4.24 -13.45
CA ILE A 32 -9.66 -4.19 -12.12
C ILE A 32 -9.50 -2.74 -11.65
N PRO A 33 -10.60 -1.99 -11.39
CA PRO A 33 -10.47 -0.63 -10.92
C PRO A 33 -9.73 -0.67 -9.58
N ALA A 34 -8.57 -0.01 -9.53
CA ALA A 34 -7.85 0.17 -8.28
C ALA A 34 -8.82 0.83 -7.30
N ARG A 35 -9.03 0.22 -6.12
CA ARG A 35 -9.76 0.90 -5.06
C ARG A 35 -8.94 2.11 -4.68
N HIS A 36 -9.46 3.31 -4.93
CA HIS A 36 -8.82 4.57 -4.52
C HIS A 36 -8.97 4.72 -3.01
N ARG A 37 -8.16 3.97 -2.25
CA ARG A 37 -8.11 4.08 -0.80
C ARG A 37 -7.21 5.24 -0.41
N GLN A 38 -7.49 5.84 0.73
CA GLN A 38 -6.72 6.94 1.30
C GLN A 38 -6.24 6.57 2.70
N ILE A 39 -5.00 6.98 3.01
CA ILE A 39 -4.47 7.00 4.37
C ILE A 39 -4.89 8.34 4.95
N VAL A 40 -5.69 8.31 6.01
CA VAL A 40 -6.21 9.52 6.67
C VAL A 40 -5.75 9.55 8.11
N CYS A 41 -4.98 10.58 8.47
CA CYS A 41 -4.61 10.87 9.86
C CYS A 41 -5.62 11.87 10.42
N ARG A 42 -6.33 11.50 11.48
CA ARG A 42 -7.41 12.31 12.06
C ARG A 42 -7.56 12.13 13.57
N HIS A 43 -8.36 13.00 14.18
CA HIS A 43 -8.79 12.85 15.57
C HIS A 43 -9.78 11.68 15.72
N GLN A 44 -9.65 10.89 16.79
CA GLN A 44 -10.47 9.68 16.99
C GLN A 44 -11.96 9.96 17.24
N GLN A 45 -12.30 11.06 17.93
CA GLN A 45 -13.69 11.37 18.30
C GLN A 45 -14.37 12.37 17.35
N HIS A 46 -13.75 13.54 17.14
CA HIS A 46 -14.31 14.61 16.30
C HIS A 46 -14.01 14.47 14.81
N HIS A 47 -13.12 13.55 14.42
CA HIS A 47 -12.72 13.29 13.03
C HIS A 47 -12.09 14.48 12.29
N ASP A 48 -11.52 15.46 13.01
CA ASP A 48 -10.68 16.50 12.42
C ASP A 48 -9.50 15.88 11.67
N VAL A 49 -9.35 16.19 10.38
CA VAL A 49 -8.34 15.60 9.49
C VAL A 49 -7.08 16.44 9.49
N TYR A 50 -5.94 15.79 9.73
CA TYR A 50 -4.61 16.42 9.74
C TYR A 50 -3.78 16.06 8.51
N ALA A 51 -4.02 14.90 7.90
CA ALA A 51 -3.38 14.50 6.65
C ALA A 51 -4.28 13.55 5.85
N THR A 52 -4.18 13.62 4.52
CA THR A 52 -4.82 12.68 3.59
C THR A 52 -3.84 12.37 2.46
N LEU A 53 -3.54 11.09 2.29
CA LEU A 53 -2.56 10.61 1.32
C LEU A 53 -3.17 9.46 0.50
N PRO A 54 -2.79 9.27 -0.77
CA PRO A 54 -3.20 8.09 -1.52
C PRO A 54 -2.62 6.83 -0.87
N ALA A 55 -3.46 5.81 -0.67
CA ALA A 55 -3.03 4.49 -0.21
C ALA A 55 -2.75 3.60 -1.42
N LYS A 56 -1.59 2.94 -1.43
CA LYS A 56 -1.28 1.87 -2.39
C LYS A 56 -1.06 0.57 -1.62
N ASP A 57 -1.40 -0.55 -2.23
CA ASP A 57 -1.06 -1.85 -1.68
C ASP A 57 0.48 -1.94 -1.59
N GLY A 58 0.97 -2.39 -0.44
CA GLY A 58 2.39 -2.39 -0.09
C GLY A 58 2.90 -1.09 0.53
N THR A 59 2.10 -0.02 0.63
CA THR A 59 2.51 1.20 1.36
C THR A 59 2.81 0.86 2.81
N THR A 60 3.97 1.30 3.30
CA THR A 60 4.36 1.11 4.70
C THR A 60 4.01 2.34 5.52
N ILE A 61 3.50 2.09 6.73
CA ILE A 61 3.19 3.12 7.72
C ILE A 61 3.97 2.76 8.98
N SER A 62 4.92 3.59 9.36
CA SER A 62 5.73 3.39 10.57
C SER A 62 5.35 4.41 11.62
N LEU A 63 4.99 3.94 12.81
CA LEU A 63 4.74 4.75 13.99
C LEU A 63 5.83 4.46 15.02
N SER A 64 6.63 5.48 15.36
CA SER A 64 7.69 5.37 16.36
C SER A 64 7.50 6.38 17.48
N TRP A 65 7.84 6.02 18.72
CA TRP A 65 7.80 6.89 19.90
C TRP A 65 8.78 6.42 20.96
N VAL A 66 9.12 7.29 21.90
CA VAL A 66 9.89 6.95 23.11
C VAL A 66 8.92 6.48 24.19
N HIS A 67 9.03 5.22 24.62
CA HIS A 67 8.18 4.69 25.68
C HIS A 67 8.59 5.27 27.04
N SER A 68 7.63 5.78 27.82
CA SER A 68 7.93 6.59 29.01
C SER A 68 8.55 5.80 30.17
N ILE A 69 8.37 4.47 30.19
CA ILE A 69 8.89 3.59 31.24
C ILE A 69 10.33 3.19 30.91
N GLU A 70 10.55 2.60 29.75
CA GLU A 70 11.85 2.08 29.32
C GLU A 70 12.75 3.16 28.73
N LEU A 71 12.21 4.37 28.45
CA LEU A 71 12.91 5.52 27.87
C LEU A 71 13.68 5.17 26.58
N THR A 72 13.17 4.19 25.84
CA THR A 72 13.75 3.68 24.60
C THR A 72 12.74 3.76 23.45
N PRO A 73 13.21 3.84 22.19
CA PRO A 73 12.31 3.91 21.06
C PRO A 73 11.58 2.59 20.84
N TRP A 74 10.27 2.70 20.64
CA TRP A 74 9.41 1.67 20.08
C TRP A 74 9.06 2.06 18.65
N THR A 75 8.93 1.08 17.75
CA THR A 75 8.48 1.29 16.38
C THR A 75 7.58 0.15 15.93
N ASP A 76 6.37 0.48 15.51
CA ASP A 76 5.46 -0.44 14.83
C ASP A 76 5.38 -0.09 13.35
N ILE A 77 5.44 -1.11 12.50
CA ILE A 77 5.40 -1.00 11.04
C ILE A 77 4.19 -1.77 10.54
N PHE A 78 3.29 -1.03 9.88
CA PHE A 78 2.09 -1.53 9.26
C PHE A 78 2.26 -1.52 7.75
N THR A 79 1.64 -2.49 7.07
CA THR A 79 1.57 -2.55 5.62
C THR A 79 0.12 -2.42 5.18
N VAL A 80 -0.13 -1.58 4.19
CA VAL A 80 -1.42 -1.51 3.49
C VAL A 80 -1.55 -2.74 2.59
N THR A 81 -2.55 -3.57 2.83
CA THR A 81 -2.86 -4.78 2.06
C THR A 81 -4.20 -4.62 1.34
N PRO A 82 -4.53 -5.46 0.34
CA PRO A 82 -5.84 -5.41 -0.32
C PRO A 82 -7.04 -5.46 0.65
N THR A 83 -6.86 -6.08 1.83
CA THR A 83 -7.90 -6.27 2.84
C THR A 83 -7.89 -5.24 3.97
N GLY A 84 -6.82 -4.46 4.16
CA GLY A 84 -6.74 -3.47 5.24
C GLY A 84 -5.32 -3.18 5.70
N LEU A 85 -5.18 -2.66 6.92
CA LEU A 85 -3.87 -2.48 7.56
C LEU A 85 -3.46 -3.76 8.29
N VAL A 86 -2.19 -4.14 8.14
CA VAL A 86 -1.61 -5.29 8.83
C VAL A 86 -0.34 -4.85 9.54
N LEU A 87 -0.24 -5.10 10.84
CA LEU A 87 1.01 -4.95 11.59
C LEU A 87 1.95 -6.08 11.17
N THR A 88 3.10 -5.74 10.58
CA THR A 88 4.05 -6.70 10.03
C THR A 88 5.32 -6.81 10.83
N GLN A 89 5.77 -5.71 11.46
CA GLN A 89 7.00 -5.69 12.22
C GLN A 89 6.88 -4.74 13.42
N THR A 90 7.44 -5.15 14.55
CA THR A 90 7.59 -4.33 15.76
C THR A 90 9.05 -4.36 16.21
N ARG A 91 9.58 -3.20 16.61
CA ARG A 91 10.97 -3.05 17.04
C ARG A 91 11.08 -2.26 18.34
N PHE A 92 11.88 -2.74 19.28
CA PHE A 92 12.11 -2.08 20.57
C PHE A 92 13.42 -2.56 21.23
N SER A 93 14.00 -1.78 22.14
CA SER A 93 15.31 -2.08 22.74
C SER A 93 15.25 -2.72 24.13
N SER A 94 14.13 -2.61 24.84
CA SER A 94 13.99 -3.15 26.19
C SER A 94 13.00 -4.32 26.19
N TYR A 95 13.51 -5.53 26.36
CA TYR A 95 12.71 -6.75 26.53
C TYR A 95 12.63 -7.07 28.03
N GLY A 96 11.55 -6.63 28.69
CA GLY A 96 11.33 -6.79 30.13
C GLY A 96 10.21 -7.76 30.48
N ALA A 97 9.93 -7.92 31.78
CA ALA A 97 8.82 -8.72 32.27
C ALA A 97 7.46 -8.10 31.83
N GLY A 98 6.63 -8.89 31.16
CA GLY A 98 5.31 -8.46 30.67
C GLY A 98 5.23 -8.17 29.16
N MET A 99 6.34 -8.22 28.44
CA MET A 99 6.33 -8.21 26.98
C MET A 99 5.70 -9.50 26.45
N PRO A 100 4.88 -9.46 25.37
CA PRO A 100 4.18 -10.63 24.85
C PRO A 100 5.19 -11.71 24.44
N ALA A 101 5.45 -12.63 25.36
CA ALA A 101 6.25 -13.81 25.13
C ALA A 101 5.40 -14.78 24.31
N GLY A 102 5.51 -14.70 22.99
CA GLY A 102 5.15 -15.81 22.10
C GLY A 102 3.74 -15.83 21.51
N GLU A 103 3.14 -14.69 21.12
CA GLU A 103 1.78 -14.75 20.54
C GLU A 103 1.60 -14.33 19.08
N GLN A 104 2.63 -13.88 18.34
CA GLN A 104 2.62 -13.83 16.86
C GLN A 104 3.97 -13.28 16.35
N GLY A 105 4.52 -13.93 15.32
CA GLY A 105 5.70 -13.46 14.59
C GLY A 105 7.03 -14.11 15.01
N ASP A 106 8.05 -13.84 14.20
CA ASP A 106 9.41 -14.35 14.34
C ASP A 106 10.27 -13.34 15.10
N LEU A 107 10.68 -13.73 16.30
CA LEU A 107 11.57 -12.93 17.14
C LEU A 107 13.02 -13.07 16.69
N ARG A 108 13.69 -11.94 16.49
CA ARG A 108 15.13 -11.87 16.22
C ARG A 108 15.77 -10.67 16.91
N TYR A 109 17.07 -10.74 17.06
CA TYR A 109 17.88 -9.67 17.63
C TYR A 109 18.70 -9.00 16.52
N GLU A 110 18.57 -7.68 16.38
CA GLU A 110 19.43 -6.84 15.54
C GLU A 110 20.26 -5.92 16.45
N GLY A 111 21.48 -6.35 16.78
CA GLY A 111 22.32 -5.62 17.75
C GLY A 111 21.69 -5.57 19.14
N ASN A 112 21.31 -4.37 19.60
CA ASN A 112 20.63 -4.16 20.88
C ASN A 112 19.10 -4.03 20.73
N GLN A 113 18.56 -4.25 19.54
CA GLN A 113 17.14 -4.13 19.25
C GLN A 113 16.52 -5.52 19.12
N VAL A 114 15.39 -5.72 19.78
CA VAL A 114 14.49 -6.83 19.51
C VAL A 114 13.60 -6.44 18.34
N VAL A 115 13.52 -7.33 17.35
CA VAL A 115 12.65 -7.20 16.20
C VAL A 115 11.73 -8.42 16.18
N ILE A 116 10.44 -8.18 16.07
CA ILE A 116 9.43 -9.21 15.83
C ILE A 116 8.91 -8.97 14.43
N ASP A 117 9.17 -9.90 13.52
CA ASP A 117 8.74 -9.89 12.13
C ASP A 117 7.58 -10.85 11.90
N ASN A 118 6.97 -10.83 10.70
CA ASN A 118 5.91 -11.77 10.30
C ASN A 118 4.75 -11.84 11.32
N ILE A 119 4.38 -10.70 11.91
CA ILE A 119 3.31 -10.61 12.92
C ILE A 119 1.94 -10.88 12.27
N ASP A 120 1.74 -10.42 11.04
CA ASP A 120 0.54 -10.59 10.19
C ASP A 120 -0.80 -10.31 10.90
N ARG A 121 -0.80 -9.35 11.83
CA ARG A 121 -1.98 -9.01 12.63
C ARG A 121 -2.80 -7.90 11.95
N PRO A 122 -4.07 -8.12 11.59
CA PRO A 122 -4.90 -7.10 10.99
C PRO A 122 -5.31 -6.03 12.01
N PHE A 123 -5.41 -4.79 11.56
CA PHE A 123 -5.92 -3.65 12.32
C PHE A 123 -6.89 -2.82 11.48
N ASP A 124 -7.97 -2.35 12.10
CA ASP A 124 -8.90 -1.43 11.44
C ASP A 124 -8.37 0.02 11.43
N ALA A 125 -7.49 0.35 12.39
CA ALA A 125 -6.84 1.65 12.50
C ALA A 125 -5.58 1.56 13.36
N ILE A 126 -4.63 2.46 13.12
CA ILE A 126 -3.49 2.70 14.01
C ILE A 126 -3.90 3.81 14.96
N ARG A 127 -4.01 3.52 16.27
CA ARG A 127 -4.53 4.48 17.27
C ARG A 127 -3.49 4.77 18.33
N TRP A 128 -3.31 6.04 18.67
CA TRP A 128 -2.39 6.45 19.74
C TRP A 128 -2.83 7.74 20.44
N ILE A 129 -2.21 8.01 21.59
CA ILE A 129 -2.29 9.32 22.26
C ILE A 129 -1.03 10.08 21.87
N HIS A 130 -1.18 11.10 21.04
CA HIS A 130 -0.06 11.89 20.57
C HIS A 130 0.46 12.80 21.67
N SER A 131 1.79 12.81 21.83
CA SER A 131 2.45 13.80 22.66
C SER A 131 3.80 14.21 22.09
N HIS A 132 4.07 15.51 22.07
CA HIS A 132 5.38 16.03 21.64
C HIS A 132 6.51 15.56 22.56
N ARG A 133 6.22 15.24 23.83
CA ARG A 133 7.22 14.71 24.77
C ARG A 133 7.66 13.28 24.44
N ALA A 134 6.79 12.49 23.83
CA ALA A 134 7.07 11.11 23.44
C ALA A 134 7.81 11.01 22.09
N GLN A 135 8.15 12.16 21.47
CA GLN A 135 8.94 12.24 20.23
C GLN A 135 8.37 11.34 19.12
N TYR A 136 7.05 11.37 18.94
CA TYR A 136 6.39 10.58 17.91
C TYR A 136 6.95 10.90 16.52
N ARG A 137 7.09 9.87 15.70
CA ARG A 137 7.42 9.98 14.29
C ARG A 137 6.47 9.10 13.48
N VAL A 138 5.90 9.67 12.42
CA VAL A 138 5.03 8.96 11.47
C VAL A 138 5.71 8.99 10.11
N LEU A 139 6.00 7.82 9.55
CA LEU A 139 6.60 7.67 8.23
C LEU A 139 5.61 6.97 7.31
N ILE A 140 5.46 7.50 6.09
CA ILE A 140 4.69 6.87 5.02
C ILE A 140 5.66 6.55 3.89
N ASP A 141 5.81 5.28 3.51
CA ASP A 141 6.86 4.82 2.58
C ASP A 141 8.27 5.29 3.01
N HIS A 142 8.56 5.21 4.31
CA HIS A 142 9.80 5.68 4.93
C HIS A 142 10.05 7.21 4.90
N ASP A 143 9.10 8.00 4.38
CA ASP A 143 9.21 9.46 4.30
C ASP A 143 8.51 10.13 5.51
N PRO A 144 9.26 10.84 6.38
CA PRO A 144 8.70 11.54 7.54
C PRO A 144 7.99 12.84 7.17
N GLN A 145 8.19 13.39 5.98
CA GLN A 145 7.59 14.68 5.59
C GLN A 145 6.13 14.55 5.15
N ARG A 146 5.67 13.34 4.85
CA ARG A 146 4.28 13.08 4.46
C ARG A 146 3.29 13.30 5.60
N ILE A 147 3.71 13.05 6.84
CA ILE A 147 2.97 13.38 8.06
C ILE A 147 3.97 13.89 9.09
N ASP A 148 4.13 15.22 9.16
CA ASP A 148 4.98 15.83 10.17
C ASP A 148 4.33 15.74 11.56
N ALA A 149 4.80 14.78 12.35
CA ALA A 149 4.32 14.53 13.70
C ALA A 149 4.50 15.73 14.65
N THR A 150 5.40 16.66 14.36
CA THR A 150 5.59 17.88 15.19
C THR A 150 4.47 18.90 15.01
N GLN A 151 3.74 18.82 13.90
CA GLN A 151 2.61 19.69 13.59
C GLN A 151 1.27 19.11 14.04
N LEU A 152 1.25 17.85 14.50
CA LEU A 152 0.05 17.21 15.04
C LEU A 152 -0.27 17.77 16.44
N PRO A 153 -1.56 17.82 16.82
CA PRO A 153 -1.96 18.44 18.07
C PRO A 153 -1.51 17.61 19.28
N ASP A 154 -0.91 18.29 20.26
CA ASP A 154 -0.38 17.68 21.47
C ASP A 154 -1.50 17.20 22.41
N HIS A 155 -1.23 16.12 23.14
CA HIS A 155 -2.15 15.48 24.09
C HIS A 155 -3.51 15.06 23.50
N GLN A 156 -3.56 14.72 22.20
CA GLN A 156 -4.78 14.30 21.51
C GLN A 156 -4.81 12.80 21.18
N ARG A 157 -6.02 12.26 21.02
CA ARG A 157 -6.24 10.90 20.53
C ARG A 157 -6.29 10.90 19.01
N LEU A 158 -5.24 10.41 18.38
CA LEU A 158 -5.10 10.39 16.93
C LEU A 158 -5.24 8.97 16.40
N GLU A 159 -5.70 8.85 15.16
CA GLU A 159 -5.72 7.60 14.43
C GLU A 159 -5.30 7.79 12.98
N ILE A 160 -4.72 6.74 12.41
CA ILE A 160 -4.60 6.55 10.97
C ILE A 160 -5.56 5.44 10.55
N VAL A 161 -6.43 5.75 9.59
CA VAL A 161 -7.41 4.84 9.01
C VAL A 161 -7.23 4.74 7.49
N LEU A 162 -7.66 3.62 6.92
CA LEU A 162 -7.87 3.48 5.49
C LEU A 162 -9.34 3.74 5.15
N ILE A 163 -9.60 4.68 4.24
CA ILE A 163 -10.94 5.05 3.76
C ILE A 163 -11.02 4.83 2.26
#